data_AF-A0A538R704-F1
#
_entry.id   AF-A0A538R704-F1
#
_cell.length_a   1.000
_cell.length_b   1.000
_cell.length_c   1.000
_cell.angle_alpha   90.00
_cell.angle_beta   90.00
_cell.angle_gamma   90.00
#
_symmetry.space_group_name_H-M   'P 1'
#
loop_
_entity.id
_entity.type
_entity.pdbx_description
1 polymer ?
#
loop_
_entity_poly.entity_id
_entity_poly.type
_entity_poly.pdbx_seq_one_letter_code
_entity_poly.pdbx_strand_id
1 'polypeptide(L)'
;MSNIAKFDAIRLYLRQQFPKHHITDFQEGTSRAQVFRVDGPHGHPLHYAVIGLDFLRDQTDEDLQQVLVSSGLGDKLKEAGASPVMVSKTGFSTDGNIAIT
;
A
#
# COMPACT_ATOMS: atom_id res chain seq x y z
N MET A 1 1.90 -15.25 -13.43
CA MET A 1 2.70 -14.00 -13.54
C MET A 1 3.05 -13.57 -12.14
N SER A 2 4.31 -13.21 -11.89
CA SER A 2 4.75 -12.75 -10.57
C SER A 2 4.33 -11.31 -10.34
N ASN A 3 3.86 -10.96 -9.13
CA ASN A 3 3.47 -9.58 -8.79
C ASN A 3 4.66 -8.66 -8.49
N ILE A 4 5.90 -9.14 -8.65
CA ILE A 4 7.13 -8.39 -8.33
C ILE A 4 7.15 -7.00 -8.97
N ALA A 5 6.90 -6.90 -10.28
CA ALA A 5 6.91 -5.60 -10.99
C ALA A 5 5.85 -4.63 -10.43
N LYS A 6 4.67 -5.14 -10.06
CA LYS A 6 3.59 -4.35 -9.44
C LYS A 6 3.98 -3.89 -8.05
N PHE A 7 4.64 -4.73 -7.27
CA PHE A 7 5.15 -4.36 -5.95
C PHE A 7 6.23 -3.28 -6.05
N ASP A 8 7.14 -3.37 -7.03
CA ASP A 8 8.14 -2.34 -7.28
C ASP A 8 7.51 -1.01 -7.69
N ALA A 9 6.47 -1.04 -8.53
CA ALA A 9 5.71 0.15 -8.90
C ALA A 9 5.05 0.81 -7.67
N ILE A 10 4.46 0.03 -6.76
CA ILE A 10 3.88 0.53 -5.49
C ILE A 10 4.96 1.10 -4.58
N ARG A 11 6.09 0.41 -4.41
CA ARG A 11 7.22 0.91 -3.60
C ARG A 11 7.71 2.24 -4.14
N LEU A 12 7.87 2.36 -5.46
CA LEU A 12 8.31 3.60 -6.10
C LEU A 12 7.29 4.72 -5.88
N TYR A 13 5.99 4.45 -6.03
CA TYR A 13 4.93 5.39 -5.70
C TYR A 13 5.01 5.87 -4.24
N LEU A 14 5.11 4.95 -3.27
CA LEU A 14 5.19 5.30 -1.85
C LEU A 14 6.45 6.09 -1.52
N ARG A 15 7.59 5.81 -2.17
CA ARG A 15 8.83 6.59 -2.00
C ARG A 15 8.68 8.03 -2.47
N GLN A 16 7.88 8.26 -3.51
CA GLN A 16 7.58 9.61 -4.01
C GLN A 16 6.64 10.36 -3.05
N GLN A 17 5.65 9.67 -2.47
CA GLN A 17 4.71 10.26 -1.51
C GLN A 17 5.33 10.53 -0.13
N PHE A 18 6.24 9.66 0.30
CA PHE A 18 6.90 9.70 1.62
C PHE A 18 8.42 9.70 1.43
N PRO A 19 9.00 10.80 0.90
CA PRO A 19 10.43 10.88 0.70
C PRO A 19 11.18 10.67 2.03
N LYS A 20 12.32 9.99 1.97
CA LYS A 20 13.20 9.66 3.11
C LYS A 20 12.62 8.64 4.11
N HIS A 21 11.41 8.12 3.89
CA HIS A 21 10.86 7.07 4.72
C HIS A 21 11.32 5.69 4.24
N HIS A 22 11.42 4.75 5.18
CA HIS A 22 11.71 3.37 4.86
C HIS A 22 10.40 2.66 4.52
N ILE A 23 10.39 1.86 3.45
CA ILE A 23 9.22 1.11 3.02
C ILE A 23 9.57 -0.37 3.06
N THR A 24 8.82 -1.11 3.86
CA THR A 24 8.84 -2.56 3.91
C THR A 24 7.52 -3.10 3.41
N ASP A 25 7.52 -4.35 2.97
CA ASP A 25 6.28 -5.01 2.58
C ASP A 25 6.31 -6.48 2.94
N PHE A 26 5.11 -6.99 3.24
CA PHE A 26 4.88 -8.36 3.63
C PHE A 26 3.48 -8.77 3.22
N GLN A 27 3.29 -10.07 3.02
CA GLN A 27 1.97 -10.60 2.69
C GLN A 27 1.15 -10.70 3.98
N GLU A 28 -0.10 -10.23 3.95
CA GLU A 28 -1.00 -10.43 5.08
C GLU A 28 -1.40 -11.91 5.15
N GLY A 29 -1.25 -12.54 6.32
CA GLY A 29 -1.43 -13.99 6.47
C GLY A 29 -2.87 -14.48 6.29
N THR A 30 -3.85 -13.61 6.54
CA THR A 30 -5.29 -13.93 6.52
C THR A 30 -6.04 -13.34 5.35
N SER A 31 -5.59 -12.18 4.86
CA SER A 31 -6.22 -11.50 3.73
C SER A 31 -5.38 -11.71 2.49
N ARG A 32 -6.02 -11.90 1.34
CA ARG A 32 -5.35 -11.95 0.03
C ARG A 32 -4.85 -10.55 -0.34
N ALA A 33 -3.90 -10.01 0.40
CA ALA A 33 -3.38 -8.65 0.27
C ALA A 33 -1.87 -8.60 0.53
N GLN A 34 -1.22 -7.62 -0.10
CA GLN A 34 0.15 -7.21 0.17
C GLN A 34 0.13 -5.94 1.01
N VAL A 35 0.77 -5.96 2.17
CA VAL A 35 0.90 -4.79 3.04
C VAL A 35 2.20 -4.08 2.73
N PHE A 36 2.14 -2.76 2.55
CA PHE A 36 3.29 -1.88 2.50
C PHE A 36 3.26 -0.98 3.72
N ARG A 37 4.32 -1.06 4.53
CA ARG A 37 4.49 -0.29 5.75
C ARG A 37 5.49 0.83 5.51
N VAL A 38 5.05 2.06 5.78
CA VAL A 38 5.89 3.26 5.73
C VAL A 38 6.37 3.53 7.15
N ASP A 39 7.66 3.38 7.38
CA ASP A 39 8.29 3.59 8.68
C ASP A 39 8.84 5.02 8.77
N GLY A 40 8.57 5.66 9.90
CA GLY A 40 9.15 6.95 10.29
C GLY A 40 10.57 6.83 10.82
N PRO A 41 11.13 7.96 11.31
CA PRO A 41 12.41 7.96 12.00
C PRO A 41 12.43 6.92 13.12
N HIS A 42 13.52 6.17 13.24
CA HIS A 42 13.71 5.09 14.23
C HIS A 42 12.89 3.81 14.02
N GLY A 43 12.23 3.64 12.85
CA GLY A 43 11.56 2.39 12.49
C GLY A 43 10.15 2.23 13.06
N HIS A 44 9.57 3.31 13.62
CA HIS A 44 8.17 3.30 14.05
C HIS A 44 7.25 3.33 12.83
N PRO A 45 6.24 2.45 12.75
CA PRO A 45 5.31 2.46 11.64
C PRO A 45 4.45 3.72 11.66
N LEU A 46 4.46 4.45 10.55
CA LEU A 46 3.65 5.66 10.37
C LEU A 46 2.39 5.40 9.57
N HIS A 47 2.47 4.59 8.52
CA HIS A 47 1.34 4.31 7.63
C HIS A 47 1.36 2.85 7.15
N TYR A 48 0.17 2.31 6.88
CA TYR A 48 0.02 0.99 6.28
C TYR A 48 -0.90 1.06 5.06
N ALA A 49 -0.38 0.71 3.89
CA ALA A 49 -1.16 0.51 2.68
C ALA A 49 -1.40 -0.99 2.47
N VAL A 50 -2.66 -1.42 2.51
CA VAL A 50 -3.05 -2.83 2.33
C VAL A 50 -3.60 -2.98 0.92
N ILE A 51 -2.81 -3.54 0.02
CA ILE A 51 -3.16 -3.68 -1.39
C ILE A 51 -3.75 -5.05 -1.64
N GLY A 52 -5.06 -5.11 -1.90
CA GLY A 52 -5.76 -6.33 -2.27
C GLY A 52 -5.19 -6.95 -3.55
N LEU A 53 -4.98 -8.26 -3.54
CA LEU A 53 -4.53 -8.99 -4.73
C LEU A 53 -5.60 -8.97 -5.83
N ASP A 54 -6.88 -8.80 -5.48
CA ASP A 54 -7.97 -8.57 -6.42
C ASP A 54 -7.78 -7.26 -7.20
N PHE A 55 -7.44 -6.17 -6.52
CA PHE A 55 -7.10 -4.90 -7.16
C PHE A 55 -5.89 -5.07 -8.09
N LEU A 56 -4.82 -5.70 -7.62
CA LEU A 56 -3.62 -5.91 -8.43
C LEU A 56 -3.88 -6.72 -9.70
N ARG A 57 -4.81 -7.69 -9.67
CA ARG A 57 -5.14 -8.50 -10.85
C ARG A 57 -5.74 -7.68 -11.98
N ASP A 58 -6.45 -6.60 -11.66
CA ASP A 58 -7.11 -5.75 -12.64
C ASP A 58 -6.20 -4.63 -13.17
N GLN A 59 -5.01 -4.44 -12.59
CA GLN A 59 -4.04 -3.43 -13.03
C GLN A 59 -2.93 -4.03 -13.90
N THR A 60 -2.45 -3.27 -14.88
CA THR A 60 -1.13 -3.51 -15.48
C THR A 60 -0.05 -2.94 -14.56
N ASP A 61 1.21 -3.34 -14.73
CA ASP A 61 2.35 -2.75 -14.05
C ASP A 61 2.60 -1.29 -14.46
N GLU A 62 2.36 -0.96 -15.73
CA GLU A 62 2.53 0.39 -16.29
C GLU A 62 1.49 1.39 -15.73
N ASP A 63 0.22 0.98 -15.64
CA ASP A 63 -0.87 1.88 -15.20
C ASP A 63 -0.94 2.05 -13.68
N LEU A 64 -0.36 1.10 -12.93
CA LEU A 64 -0.53 1.02 -11.48
C LEU A 64 -0.12 2.30 -10.76
N GLN A 65 0.99 2.93 -11.16
CA GLN A 65 1.41 4.20 -10.55
C GLN A 65 0.40 5.32 -10.78
N GLN A 66 -0.09 5.47 -12.01
CA GLN A 66 -1.08 6.49 -12.33
C GLN A 66 -2.37 6.27 -11.55
N VAL A 67 -2.83 5.03 -11.44
CA VAL A 67 -4.02 4.68 -10.66
C VAL A 67 -3.83 5.04 -9.19
N LEU A 68 -2.69 4.72 -8.58
CA LEU A 68 -2.39 5.08 -7.19
C LEU A 68 -2.34 6.60 -6.98
N VAL A 69 -1.78 7.37 -7.93
CA VAL A 69 -1.79 8.84 -7.90
C VAL A 69 -3.21 9.39 -8.00
N SER A 70 -3.97 8.98 -9.02
CA SER A 70 -5.34 9.46 -9.24
C SER A 70 -6.29 9.10 -8.10
N SER A 71 -5.99 8.02 -7.39
CA SER A 71 -6.78 7.57 -6.25
C SER A 71 -6.60 8.38 -4.96
N GLY A 72 -5.54 9.20 -4.88
CA GLY A 72 -5.19 9.96 -3.69
C GLY A 72 -4.72 9.09 -2.50
N LEU A 73 -4.21 7.87 -2.75
CA LEU A 73 -3.78 6.95 -1.68
C LEU A 73 -2.81 7.62 -0.70
N GLY A 74 -1.86 8.41 -1.18
CA GLY A 74 -0.89 9.13 -0.33
C GLY A 74 -1.56 10.07 0.68
N ASP A 75 -2.60 10.79 0.29
CA ASP A 75 -3.32 11.70 1.20
C ASP A 75 -4.18 10.91 2.19
N LYS A 76 -4.84 9.84 1.74
CA LYS A 76 -5.58 8.93 2.62
C LYS A 76 -4.70 8.30 3.69
N LEU A 77 -3.47 7.92 3.34
CA LEU A 77 -2.50 7.40 4.31
C LEU A 77 -2.12 8.46 5.35
N LYS A 78 -1.87 9.70 4.92
CA LYS A 78 -1.58 10.82 5.84
C LYS A 78 -2.75 11.09 6.78
N GLU A 79 -3.98 11.06 6.28
CA GLU A 79 -5.20 11.24 7.06
C GLU A 79 -5.43 10.10 8.07
N ALA A 80 -5.17 8.85 7.66
CA ALA A 80 -5.34 7.68 8.51
C ALA A 80 -4.27 7.52 9.60
N GLY A 81 -3.11 8.18 9.44
CA GLY A 81 -1.95 7.99 10.30
C GLY A 81 -1.52 6.52 10.31
N ALA A 82 -1.38 5.95 11.51
CA ALA A 82 -1.00 4.55 11.70
C ALA A 82 -2.14 3.54 11.44
N SER A 83 -3.35 4.02 11.16
CA SER A 83 -4.46 3.15 10.77
C SER A 83 -4.26 2.66 9.34
N PRO A 84 -4.60 1.39 9.05
CA PRO A 84 -4.37 0.84 7.72
C PRO A 84 -5.40 1.34 6.70
N VAL A 85 -4.90 1.59 5.49
CA VAL A 85 -5.71 1.98 4.33
C VAL A 85 -5.72 0.83 3.34
N MET A 86 -6.87 0.16 3.22
CA MET A 86 -7.07 -0.91 2.27
C MET A 86 -7.44 -0.36 0.89
N VAL A 87 -6.81 -0.92 -0.14
CA VAL A 87 -7.08 -0.66 -1.56
C VAL A 87 -7.57 -1.96 -2.17
N SER A 88 -8.81 -1.96 -2.64
CA SER A 88 -9.48 -3.11 -3.25
C SER A 88 -10.10 -2.71 -4.57
N LYS A 89 -10.64 -3.68 -5.32
CA LYS A 89 -11.40 -3.40 -6.53
C LYS A 89 -12.59 -2.45 -6.29
N THR A 90 -13.17 -2.49 -5.09
CA THR A 90 -14.34 -1.67 -4.73
C THR A 90 -13.98 -0.28 -4.18
N GLY A 91 -12.69 0.03 -4.04
CA GLY A 91 -12.20 1.32 -3.57
C GLY A 91 -11.40 1.23 -2.26
N PHE A 92 -11.41 2.32 -1.50
CA PHE A 92 -10.65 2.48 -0.26
C PHE A 92 -11.47 2.18 0.98
N SER A 93 -10.84 1.61 1.99
CA SER A 93 -11.45 1.45 3.31
C SER A 93 -10.40 1.60 4.41
N THR A 94 -10.77 2.27 5.50
CA THR A 94 -9.93 2.45 6.69
C THR A 94 -10.33 1.53 7.84
N ASP A 95 -11.42 0.77 7.69
CA ASP A 95 -11.89 -0.24 8.67
C ASP A 95 -11.09 -1.55 8.64
N GLY A 96 -10.01 -1.62 7.86
CA GLY A 96 -9.17 -2.80 7.79
C GLY A 96 -8.46 -3.04 9.12
N ASN A 97 -8.36 -4.29 9.55
CA ASN A 97 -7.48 -4.67 10.65
C ASN A 97 -6.35 -5.51 10.06
N ILE A 98 -5.10 -5.07 10.16
CA ILE A 98 -3.96 -5.88 9.71
C ILE A 98 -3.58 -6.80 10.86
N ALA A 99 -3.71 -8.11 10.65
CA ALA A 99 -3.11 -9.09 11.55
C ALA A 99 -1.58 -9.08 11.37
N ILE A 100 -0.87 -8.23 12.12
CA ILE A 100 0.59 -8.28 12.20
C ILE A 100 0.92 -9.49 13.08
N THR A 101 1.27 -10.61 12.47
CA THR A 101 1.64 -11.85 13.19
C THR A 101 3.14 -11.87 13.45
#